data_AF-A0A925DYH1-F1
#
_entry.id   AF-A0A925DYH1-F1
#
_cell.length_a   1.000
_cell.length_b   1.000
_cell.length_c   1.000
_cell.angle_alpha   90.00
_cell.angle_beta   90.00
_cell.angle_gamma   90.00
#
_symmetry.space_group_name_H-M   'P 1'
#
loop_
_entity.id
_entity.type
_entity.pdbx_description
1 polymer ?
#
loop_
_entity_poly.entity_id
_entity_poly.type
_entity_poly.pdbx_seq_one_letter_code
_entity_poly.pdbx_strand_id
1 'polypeptide(L)'
;MDDYINFIDVLSQEANIMDKSFYIAVPYYPLGDITNLVEQGKGFFGKLMAKPKNSITKIDTATYEKAKDEIKNRVDGVTAGLFQLGVQSVQLNTKELGELYYNVYNPDTAVREPLGNFENVTATYVKKGVGEAPNATQGGVL
;
A
#
# COMPACT_ATOMS: atom_id res chain seq x y z
N MET A 1 -7.69 -53.28 11.36
CA MET A 1 -7.37 -52.53 10.13
C MET A 1 -8.31 -51.34 9.98
N ASP A 2 -9.60 -51.53 10.26
CA ASP A 2 -10.62 -50.48 10.26
C ASP A 2 -10.32 -49.32 11.23
N ASP A 3 -9.77 -49.60 12.42
CA ASP A 3 -9.41 -48.56 13.39
C ASP A 3 -8.26 -47.64 12.94
N TYR A 4 -7.31 -48.18 12.15
CA TYR A 4 -6.21 -47.38 11.59
C TYR A 4 -6.72 -46.51 10.45
N ILE A 5 -7.62 -47.03 9.61
CA ILE A 5 -8.26 -46.26 8.53
C ILE A 5 -9.11 -45.13 9.12
N ASN A 6 -9.92 -45.40 10.16
CA ASN A 6 -10.70 -44.37 10.85
C ASN A 6 -9.84 -43.32 11.55
N PHE A 7 -8.72 -43.71 12.18
CA PHE A 7 -7.79 -42.77 12.81
C PHE A 7 -7.11 -41.85 11.77
N ILE A 8 -6.69 -42.40 10.64
CA ILE A 8 -6.13 -41.61 9.53
C ILE A 8 -7.19 -40.70 8.90
N ASP A 9 -8.44 -41.15 8.77
CA ASP A 9 -9.53 -40.34 8.22
C ASP A 9 -9.87 -39.16 9.14
N VAL A 10 -9.96 -39.40 10.45
CA VAL A 10 -10.15 -38.35 11.48
C VAL A 10 -8.97 -37.37 11.52
N LEU A 11 -7.72 -37.86 11.48
CA LEU A 11 -6.55 -36.98 11.40
C LEU A 11 -6.49 -36.18 10.10
N SER A 12 -6.93 -36.75 8.97
CA SER A 12 -6.99 -36.03 7.69
C SER A 12 -8.08 -34.97 7.67
N GLN A 13 -9.17 -35.18 8.41
CA GLN A 13 -10.25 -34.19 8.60
C GLN A 13 -9.84 -33.08 9.59
N GLU A 14 -9.02 -33.38 10.60
CA GLU A 14 -8.46 -32.38 11.53
C GLU A 14 -7.32 -31.57 10.91
N ALA A 15 -6.60 -32.11 9.92
CA ALA A 15 -5.50 -31.44 9.24
C ALA A 15 -5.97 -30.57 8.06
N ASN A 16 -6.93 -29.68 8.30
CA ASN A 16 -7.15 -28.53 7.42
C ASN A 16 -6.85 -27.23 8.15
N ILE A 17 -5.58 -27.05 8.48
CA ILE A 17 -5.05 -25.73 8.85
C ILE A 17 -4.43 -25.16 7.57
N MET A 18 -5.27 -24.76 6.63
CA MET A 18 -4.82 -23.78 5.64
C MET A 18 -4.69 -22.44 6.34
N ASP A 19 -3.47 -21.93 6.44
CA ASP A 19 -3.21 -20.56 6.87
C ASP A 19 -3.83 -19.59 5.85
N LYS A 20 -5.04 -19.10 6.15
CA LYS A 20 -5.70 -18.08 5.36
C LYS A 20 -5.36 -16.71 5.92
N SER A 21 -4.57 -15.96 5.16
CA SER A 21 -4.33 -14.54 5.44
C SER A 21 -5.45 -13.68 4.85
N PHE A 22 -5.92 -12.71 5.63
CA PHE A 22 -6.88 -11.70 5.19
C PHE A 22 -6.18 -10.34 5.13
N TYR A 23 -6.44 -9.58 4.06
CA TYR A 23 -5.83 -8.27 3.84
C TYR A 23 -6.91 -7.19 3.81
N ILE A 24 -6.60 -6.02 4.38
CA ILE A 24 -7.50 -4.87 4.42
C ILE A 24 -6.79 -3.68 3.76
N ALA A 25 -7.42 -3.11 2.73
CA ALA A 25 -6.98 -1.88 2.10
C ALA A 25 -7.66 -0.68 2.77
N VAL A 26 -6.87 0.23 3.35
CA VAL A 26 -7.37 1.46 3.97
C VAL A 26 -7.17 2.63 2.99
N PRO A 27 -8.24 3.12 2.35
CA PRO A 27 -8.11 4.21 1.38
C PRO A 27 -7.86 5.56 2.07
N TYR A 28 -6.99 6.36 1.46
CA TYR A 28 -6.76 7.75 1.82
C TYR A 28 -6.77 8.61 0.56
N TYR A 29 -7.63 9.62 0.55
CA TYR A 29 -7.76 10.59 -0.54
C TYR A 29 -7.45 11.96 0.05
N PRO A 30 -6.30 12.58 -0.28
CA PRO A 30 -6.02 13.93 0.16
C PRO A 30 -7.07 14.88 -0.43
N LEU A 31 -7.56 15.81 0.38
CA LEU A 31 -8.67 16.72 0.06
C LEU A 31 -8.46 17.58 -1.21
N GLY A 32 -7.26 17.58 -1.81
CA GLY A 32 -6.97 18.26 -3.09
C GLY A 32 -7.40 17.51 -4.36
N ASP A 33 -7.73 16.21 -4.29
CA ASP A 33 -8.10 15.43 -5.49
C ASP A 33 -9.60 15.47 -5.84
N ILE A 34 -10.46 15.80 -4.87
CA ILE A 34 -11.90 15.94 -5.14
C ILE A 34 -12.17 17.22 -5.96
N THR A 35 -11.37 18.26 -5.76
CA THR A 35 -11.38 19.46 -6.61
C THR A 35 -10.92 19.19 -8.04
N ASN A 36 -9.96 18.27 -8.24
CA ASN A 36 -9.49 17.87 -9.57
C ASN A 36 -10.56 17.10 -10.37
N LEU A 37 -11.41 16.30 -9.72
CA LEU A 37 -12.53 15.61 -10.38
C LEU A 37 -13.61 16.57 -10.89
N VAL A 38 -13.88 17.65 -10.15
CA VAL A 38 -14.84 18.68 -10.56
C VAL A 38 -14.26 19.59 -11.67
N GLU A 39 -12.95 19.83 -11.67
CA GLU A 39 -12.28 20.58 -12.73
C GLU A 39 -12.17 19.82 -14.06
N GLN A 40 -12.07 18.48 -14.04
CA GLN A 40 -12.06 17.67 -15.26
C GLN A 40 -13.33 17.81 -16.10
N GLY A 41 -14.50 17.98 -15.48
CA GLY A 41 -15.76 18.24 -16.18
C GLY A 41 -15.83 19.61 -16.86
N LYS A 42 -15.08 20.60 -16.36
CA LYS A 42 -14.99 21.95 -16.95
C LYS A 42 -13.83 22.08 -17.96
N GLY A 43 -12.80 21.22 -17.85
CA GLY A 43 -11.55 21.30 -18.60
C GLY A 43 -11.52 20.67 -20.00
N PHE A 44 -12.58 20.00 -20.44
CA PHE A 44 -12.59 19.33 -21.77
C PHE A 44 -12.50 20.33 -22.94
N PHE A 45 -13.06 21.54 -22.80
CA PHE A 45 -12.98 22.61 -23.81
C PHE A 45 -11.65 23.38 -23.79
N GLY A 46 -10.91 23.38 -22.67
CA GLY A 46 -9.63 24.09 -22.53
C GLY A 46 -8.39 23.31 -23.00
N LYS A 47 -8.51 21.98 -23.13
CA LYS A 47 -7.40 21.08 -23.51
C LYS A 47 -6.95 21.20 -24.97
N LEU A 48 -7.74 21.81 -25.85
CA LEU A 48 -7.36 22.00 -27.25
C LEU A 48 -6.37 23.18 -27.45
N MET A 49 -6.20 24.06 -26.45
CA MET A 49 -5.36 25.26 -26.55
C MET A 49 -4.23 25.36 -25.50
N ALA A 50 -4.05 24.37 -24.63
CA ALA A 50 -3.03 24.44 -23.59
C ALA A 50 -1.76 23.69 -23.97
N LYS A 51 -0.63 24.41 -24.08
CA LYS A 51 0.72 23.80 -24.15
C LYS A 51 0.96 22.94 -22.90
N PRO A 52 1.67 21.80 -23.01
CA PRO A 52 1.94 20.93 -21.87
C PRO A 52 2.87 21.63 -20.89
N LYS A 53 2.30 22.24 -19.85
CA LYS A 53 3.06 22.55 -18.64
C LYS A 53 3.18 21.25 -17.85
N ASN A 54 4.35 20.62 -17.91
CA ASN A 54 4.77 19.68 -16.89
C ASN A 54 4.91 20.44 -15.56
N SER A 55 3.79 20.67 -14.88
CA SER A 55 3.82 21.13 -13.50
C SER A 55 4.32 19.96 -12.67
N ILE A 56 5.60 20.00 -12.31
CA ILE A 56 6.10 19.18 -11.21
C ILE A 56 5.25 19.55 -10.00
N THR A 57 4.35 18.66 -9.59
CA THR A 57 3.51 18.83 -8.40
C THR A 57 4.43 18.82 -7.20
N LYS A 58 4.92 20.01 -6.81
CA LYS A 58 5.65 20.18 -5.56
C LYS A 58 4.63 20.06 -4.45
N ILE A 59 4.61 18.91 -3.78
CA ILE A 59 3.84 18.73 -2.56
C ILE A 59 4.55 19.49 -1.46
N ASP A 60 3.81 20.37 -0.79
CA ASP A 60 4.29 21.06 0.39
C ASP A 60 4.52 20.06 1.54
N THR A 61 5.62 20.22 2.27
CA THR A 61 6.03 19.31 3.36
C THR A 61 4.97 19.22 4.45
N ALA A 62 4.33 20.34 4.81
CA ALA A 62 3.28 20.33 5.84
C ALA A 62 2.05 19.56 5.38
N THR A 63 1.71 19.65 4.09
CA THR A 63 0.64 18.84 3.48
C THR A 63 0.98 17.35 3.50
N TYR A 64 2.24 16.98 3.23
CA TYR A 64 2.70 15.59 3.30
C TYR A 64 2.65 15.02 4.72
N GLU A 65 3.18 15.73 5.72
CA GLU A 65 3.17 15.26 7.11
C GLU A 65 1.74 15.13 7.63
N LYS A 66 0.87 16.10 7.33
CA LYS A 66 -0.56 15.99 7.66
C LYS A 66 -1.21 14.76 7.03
N ALA A 67 -0.92 14.49 5.76
CA ALA A 67 -1.46 13.32 5.07
C ALA A 67 -0.99 12.00 5.70
N LYS A 68 0.29 11.94 6.09
CA LYS A 68 0.88 10.80 6.78
C LYS A 68 0.23 10.56 8.14
N ASP A 69 -0.02 11.60 8.92
CA ASP A 69 -0.71 11.50 10.20
C ASP A 69 -2.17 11.04 10.02
N GLU A 70 -2.87 11.57 9.02
CA GLU A 70 -4.26 11.20 8.74
C GLU A 70 -4.41 9.72 8.35
N ILE A 71 -3.57 9.21 7.44
CA ILE A 71 -3.61 7.77 7.10
C ILE A 71 -3.20 6.90 8.29
N LYS A 72 -2.21 7.33 9.08
CA LYS A 72 -1.80 6.59 10.29
C LYS A 72 -2.97 6.46 11.27
N ASN A 73 -3.66 7.56 11.56
CA ASN A 73 -4.81 7.54 12.47
C ASN A 73 -5.93 6.61 11.98
N ARG A 74 -6.15 6.51 10.65
CA ARG A 74 -7.11 5.57 10.07
C ARG A 74 -6.67 4.11 10.27
N VAL A 75 -5.41 3.80 10.01
CA VAL A 75 -4.84 2.45 10.20
C VAL A 75 -4.93 2.04 11.68
N ASP A 76 -4.59 2.96 12.58
CA ASP A 76 -4.67 2.72 14.03
C ASP A 76 -6.13 2.46 14.47
N GLY A 77 -7.10 3.21 13.93
CA GLY A 77 -8.53 3.00 14.19
C GLY A 77 -9.05 1.63 13.72
N VAL A 78 -8.67 1.20 12.52
CA VAL A 78 -9.02 -0.14 12.01
C VAL A 78 -8.39 -1.24 12.88
N THR A 79 -7.10 -1.08 13.22
CA THR A 79 -6.36 -2.04 14.04
C THR A 79 -6.96 -2.18 15.43
N ALA A 80 -7.31 -1.06 16.07
CA ALA A 80 -7.97 -1.06 17.38
C ALA A 80 -9.36 -1.72 17.32
N GLY A 81 -10.13 -1.48 16.25
CA GLY A 81 -11.43 -2.12 16.03
C GLY A 81 -11.32 -3.64 15.88
N LEU A 82 -10.34 -4.12 15.10
CA LEU A 82 -10.08 -5.56 14.96
C LEU A 82 -9.63 -6.19 16.27
N PHE A 83 -8.76 -5.50 17.02
CA PHE A 83 -8.29 -5.97 18.31
C PHE A 83 -9.45 -6.16 19.31
N GLN A 84 -10.43 -5.25 19.32
CA GLN A 84 -11.64 -5.40 20.16
C GLN A 84 -12.48 -6.64 19.79
N LEU A 85 -12.41 -7.08 18.54
CA LEU A 85 -13.06 -8.30 18.06
C LEU A 85 -12.22 -9.56 18.33
N GLY A 86 -11.07 -9.44 19.00
CA GLY A 86 -10.13 -10.53 19.24
C GLY A 86 -9.28 -10.90 18.02
N VAL A 87 -9.31 -10.08 16.96
CA VAL A 87 -8.51 -10.28 15.74
C VAL A 87 -7.23 -9.45 15.83
N GLN A 88 -6.09 -10.11 15.79
CA GLN A 88 -4.80 -9.43 15.72
C GLN A 88 -4.49 -9.05 14.27
N SER A 89 -4.11 -7.80 14.06
CA SER A 89 -3.72 -7.29 12.74
C SER A 89 -2.41 -6.50 12.83
N VAL A 90 -1.61 -6.57 11.77
CA VAL A 90 -0.35 -5.85 11.64
C VAL A 90 -0.32 -5.10 10.30
N GLN A 91 0.24 -3.89 10.30
CA GLN A 91 0.49 -3.15 9.07
C GLN A 91 1.67 -3.77 8.32
N LEU A 92 1.46 -4.11 7.05
CA LEU A 92 2.51 -4.68 6.21
C LEU A 92 3.62 -3.67 5.90
N ASN A 93 4.86 -4.12 5.99
CA ASN A 93 6.03 -3.38 5.53
C ASN A 93 6.24 -3.55 4.00
N THR A 94 7.20 -2.82 3.43
CA THR A 94 7.48 -2.85 1.98
C THR A 94 7.78 -4.24 1.43
N LYS A 95 8.49 -5.08 2.20
CA LYS A 95 8.83 -6.44 1.80
C LYS A 95 7.57 -7.31 1.76
N GLU A 96 6.79 -7.29 2.83
CA GLU A 96 5.55 -8.07 2.94
C GLU A 96 4.52 -7.65 1.90
N LEU A 97 4.43 -6.35 1.57
CA LEU A 97 3.61 -5.86 0.47
C LEU A 97 4.09 -6.40 -0.89
N GLY A 98 5.40 -6.45 -1.11
CA GLY A 98 5.97 -7.03 -2.31
C GLY A 98 5.64 -8.51 -2.44
N GLU A 99 5.77 -9.27 -1.35
CA GLU A 99 5.39 -10.70 -1.30
C GLU A 99 3.91 -10.86 -1.59
N LEU A 100 3.04 -10.04 -0.98
CA LEU A 100 1.62 -10.03 -1.24
C LEU A 100 1.32 -9.83 -2.73
N TYR A 101 1.91 -8.81 -3.36
CA TYR A 101 1.70 -8.57 -4.79
C TYR A 101 2.20 -9.73 -5.65
N TYR A 102 3.38 -10.27 -5.36
CA TYR A 102 3.91 -11.41 -6.11
C TYR A 102 3.01 -12.64 -5.99
N ASN A 103 2.53 -12.95 -4.78
CA ASN A 103 1.63 -14.07 -4.53
C ASN A 103 0.28 -13.90 -5.24
N VAL A 104 -0.28 -12.68 -5.21
CA VAL A 104 -1.56 -12.36 -5.87
C VAL A 104 -1.45 -12.46 -7.40
N TYR A 105 -0.34 -12.02 -7.98
CA TYR A 105 -0.15 -12.08 -9.44
C TYR A 105 0.35 -13.45 -9.94
N ASN A 106 0.91 -14.29 -9.07
CA ASN A 106 1.49 -15.59 -9.44
C ASN A 106 0.96 -16.74 -8.55
N PRO A 107 -0.35 -17.00 -8.51
CA PRO A 107 -0.94 -17.96 -7.57
C PRO A 107 -0.44 -19.40 -7.76
N ASP A 108 -0.07 -19.79 -8.98
CA ASP A 108 0.36 -21.16 -9.30
C ASP A 108 1.84 -21.45 -8.98
N THR A 109 2.69 -20.42 -8.99
CA THR A 109 4.15 -20.56 -8.82
C THR A 109 4.66 -20.03 -7.49
N ALA A 110 4.00 -19.03 -6.90
CA ALA A 110 4.49 -18.38 -5.68
C ALA A 110 4.65 -19.32 -4.48
N VAL A 111 3.81 -20.36 -4.39
CA VAL A 111 3.92 -21.39 -3.33
C VAL A 111 5.21 -22.21 -3.48
N ARG A 112 5.70 -22.39 -4.71
CA ARG A 112 6.87 -23.22 -5.04
C ARG A 112 8.15 -22.40 -5.19
N GLU A 113 8.00 -21.12 -5.51
CA GLU A 113 9.09 -20.17 -5.77
C GLU A 113 8.90 -18.93 -4.88
N PRO A 114 9.04 -19.06 -3.55
CA PRO A 114 8.94 -17.90 -2.67
C PRO A 114 10.05 -16.91 -3.01
N LEU A 115 9.70 -15.62 -3.00
CA LEU A 115 10.69 -14.56 -3.19
C LEU A 115 11.75 -14.65 -2.09
N GLY A 116 13.01 -14.75 -2.50
CA GLY A 116 14.16 -14.72 -1.60
C GLY A 116 14.41 -13.32 -1.01
N ASN A 117 15.67 -13.00 -0.69
CA ASN A 117 16.00 -11.68 -0.12
C ASN A 117 15.59 -10.52 -1.04
N PHE A 118 14.54 -9.81 -0.61
CA PHE A 118 13.89 -8.69 -1.31
C PHE A 118 14.81 -7.52 -1.64
N GLU A 119 15.85 -7.33 -0.84
CA GLU A 119 16.86 -6.26 -1.04
C GLU A 119 17.55 -6.40 -2.41
N ASN A 120 17.73 -7.64 -2.89
CA ASN A 120 18.40 -7.90 -4.16
C ASN A 120 17.50 -7.69 -5.38
N VAL A 121 16.17 -7.63 -5.20
CA VAL A 121 15.19 -7.59 -6.30
C VAL A 121 14.60 -6.18 -6.49
N THR A 122 14.49 -5.39 -5.42
CA THR A 122 13.80 -4.09 -5.43
C THR A 122 14.73 -2.89 -5.67
N ALA A 123 16.04 -3.04 -5.49
CA ALA A 123 17.03 -1.97 -5.67
C ALA A 123 17.07 -1.41 -7.11
N THR A 124 16.54 -2.12 -8.10
CA THR A 124 16.55 -1.70 -9.51
C THR A 124 15.62 -0.50 -9.79
N TYR A 125 14.52 -0.34 -9.04
CA TYR A 125 13.45 0.61 -9.42
C TYR A 125 13.17 1.73 -8.42
N VAL A 126 13.67 1.66 -7.18
CA VAL A 126 13.48 2.73 -6.18
C VAL A 126 14.84 3.28 -5.77
N LYS A 127 15.26 4.38 -6.40
CA LYS A 127 16.43 5.16 -5.98
C LYS A 127 15.96 6.44 -5.28
N LYS A 128 16.45 6.70 -4.07
CA LYS A 128 16.30 8.03 -3.44
C LYS A 128 16.87 9.05 -4.42
N GLY A 129 16.05 10.03 -4.82
CA GLY A 129 16.50 11.12 -5.70
C GLY A 129 17.73 11.79 -5.09
N VAL A 130 18.79 11.91 -5.88
CA VAL A 130 20.02 12.58 -5.45
C VAL A 130 19.83 14.07 -5.75
N GLY A 131 19.54 14.85 -4.71
CA GLY A 131 19.42 16.30 -4.79
C GLY A 131 18.97 16.88 -3.45
N GLU A 132 19.60 17.97 -3.02
CA GLU A 132 19.02 18.81 -1.96
C GLU A 132 17.74 19.46 -2.50
N ALA A 133 16.67 19.41 -1.70
CA ALA A 133 15.48 20.20 -2.01
C ALA A 133 15.92 21.68 -2.09
N PRO A 134 15.54 22.43 -3.14
CA PRO A 134 15.93 23.82 -3.25
C PRO A 134 15.42 24.56 -2.01
N ASN A 135 16.36 25.00 -1.17
CA ASN A 135 16.07 25.80 0.01
C ASN A 135 15.18 26.97 -0.43
N ALA A 136 14.00 27.09 0.19
CA ALA A 136 13.15 28.24 0.00
C ALA A 136 13.96 29.47 0.39
N THR A 137 14.44 30.21 -0.61
CA THR A 137 15.11 31.49 -0.41
C THR A 137 14.11 32.37 0.31
N GLN A 138 14.37 32.68 1.58
CA GLN A 138 13.63 33.69 2.34
C GLN A 138 13.68 34.98 1.53
N GLY A 139 12.56 35.29 0.88
CA GLY A 139 12.33 36.54 0.18
C GLY A 139 11.66 37.52 1.11
N GLY A 140 12.32 38.67 1.33
CA GLY A 140 11.80 39.85 2.02
C GLY A 140 12.48 40.09 3.37
N VAL A 141 13.01 41.26 3.71
CA VAL A 141 12.73 42.61 3.20
C VAL A 141 13.93 43.53 3.52
N LEU A 142 13.97 44.67 2.84
CA LEU A 142 14.75 45.87 3.17
C LEU A 142 14.66 46.25 4.66
#